data_AF-A0A0B4EYJ7-F1
#
_entry.id   AF-A0A0B4EYJ7-F1
#
_cell.length_a   1.000
_cell.length_b   1.000
_cell.length_c   1.000
_cell.angle_alpha   90.00
_cell.angle_beta   90.00
_cell.angle_gamma   90.00
#
_symmetry.space_group_name_H-M   'P 1'
#
loop_
_entity.id
_entity.type
_entity.pdbx_description
1 polymer ?
#
loop_
_entity_poly.entity_id
_entity_poly.type
_entity_poly.pdbx_seq_one_letter_code
_entity_poly.pdbx_strand_id
1 'polypeptide(L)'
;MKRLIITASGGAFRGRTKAELEHVGVEDALKHPNWSMGKKITVDSATLVNKGLEIIEAHELFGFSYDSIDTILHPQSIVHSMVEYQDHSIMAQMGVTDMKLPIQYAFSYPKRLENPVLEALDFTKYLEMTFEPINTEVFQGIPLARKAGSLGGSMPIVFNAANEIAVDYFLKEKYDF
;
A
#
# COMPACT_ATOMS: atom_id res chain seq x y z
N MET A 1 16.51 -4.70 -12.93
CA MET A 1 15.67 -3.59 -12.42
C MET A 1 16.48 -2.87 -11.37
N LYS A 2 16.36 -1.55 -11.26
CA LYS A 2 17.17 -0.74 -10.34
C LYS A 2 16.42 -0.44 -9.04
N ARG A 3 15.15 -0.04 -9.14
CA ARG A 3 14.32 0.33 -7.99
C ARG A 3 12.85 0.01 -8.25
N LEU A 4 12.15 -0.46 -7.24
CA LEU A 4 10.69 -0.58 -7.23
C LEU A 4 10.12 0.61 -6.47
N ILE A 5 9.04 1.22 -6.98
CA ILE A 5 8.36 2.33 -6.31
C ILE A 5 6.91 1.91 -6.10
N ILE A 6 6.54 1.71 -4.84
CA ILE A 6 5.21 1.27 -4.45
C ILE A 6 4.38 2.49 -4.05
N THR A 7 3.24 2.69 -4.72
CA THR A 7 2.35 3.81 -4.41
C THR A 7 1.39 3.44 -3.28
N ALA A 8 1.02 4.41 -2.44
CA ALA A 8 0.07 4.23 -1.35
C ALA A 8 -1.06 5.26 -1.45
N SER A 9 -2.31 4.86 -1.19
CA SER A 9 -3.44 5.80 -1.12
C SER A 9 -3.31 6.78 0.06
N GLY A 10 -2.59 6.38 1.11
CA GLY A 10 -2.46 7.10 2.38
C GLY A 10 -3.50 6.72 3.44
N GLY A 11 -4.48 5.87 3.11
CA GLY A 11 -5.50 5.43 4.05
C GLY A 11 -6.43 6.55 4.54
N ALA A 12 -7.20 6.26 5.59
CA ALA A 12 -8.18 7.19 6.17
C ALA A 12 -7.55 8.41 6.87
N PHE A 13 -6.29 8.30 7.31
CA PHE A 13 -5.61 9.31 8.13
C PHE A 13 -4.50 10.06 7.39
N ARG A 14 -4.47 9.98 6.06
CA ARG A 14 -3.54 10.75 5.23
C ARG A 14 -3.51 12.22 5.65
N GLY A 15 -2.30 12.74 5.90
CA GLY A 15 -2.07 14.14 6.27
C GLY A 15 -2.32 14.47 7.74
N ARG A 16 -2.80 13.52 8.57
CA ARG A 16 -2.94 13.73 10.01
C ARG A 16 -1.59 13.74 10.71
N THR A 17 -1.53 14.48 11.80
CA THR A 17 -0.41 14.54 12.74
C THR A 17 -0.54 13.46 13.81
N LYS A 18 0.55 13.20 14.53
CA LYS A 18 0.54 12.24 15.64
C LYS A 18 -0.50 12.57 16.71
N ALA A 19 -0.64 13.84 17.08
CA ALA A 19 -1.61 14.29 18.08
C ALA A 19 -3.06 14.07 17.61
N GLU A 20 -3.35 14.23 16.32
CA GLU A 20 -4.68 13.95 15.77
C GLU A 20 -5.01 12.46 15.73
N LEU A 21 -4.00 11.58 15.71
CA LEU A 21 -4.17 10.14 15.72
C LEU A 21 -4.46 9.58 17.12
N GLU A 22 -4.06 10.27 18.20
CA GLU A 22 -4.29 9.83 19.59
C GLU A 22 -5.79 9.73 19.96
N HIS A 23 -6.68 10.26 19.12
CA HIS A 23 -8.12 10.35 19.39
C HIS A 23 -8.98 9.67 18.33
N VAL A 24 -8.39 8.93 17.39
CA VAL A 24 -9.16 8.28 16.31
C VAL A 24 -9.71 6.93 16.76
N GLY A 25 -10.95 6.66 16.38
CA GLY A 25 -11.61 5.38 16.66
C GLY A 25 -11.61 4.43 15.46
N VAL A 26 -12.11 3.22 15.71
CA VAL A 26 -12.33 2.18 14.69
C VAL A 26 -13.17 2.72 13.53
N GLU A 27 -14.26 3.42 13.83
CA GLU A 27 -15.16 3.99 12.81
C GLU A 27 -14.46 4.98 11.88
N ASP A 28 -13.43 5.69 12.35
CA ASP A 28 -12.66 6.58 11.48
C ASP A 28 -11.67 5.84 10.62
N ALA A 29 -10.99 4.82 11.18
CA ALA A 29 -10.06 3.99 10.43
C ALA A 29 -10.75 3.23 9.28
N LEU A 30 -12.02 2.85 9.46
CA LEU A 30 -12.80 2.10 8.47
C LEU A 30 -13.29 2.93 7.27
N LYS A 31 -13.11 4.27 7.28
CA LYS A 31 -13.51 5.17 6.19
C LYS A 31 -12.42 5.30 5.11
N HIS A 32 -12.14 4.22 4.37
CA HIS A 32 -11.13 4.25 3.31
C HIS A 32 -11.61 5.10 2.10
N PRO A 33 -10.77 6.02 1.55
CA PRO A 33 -11.20 6.95 0.51
C PRO A 33 -11.46 6.28 -0.86
N ASN A 34 -10.67 5.28 -1.25
CA ASN A 34 -10.65 4.78 -2.64
C ASN A 34 -11.11 3.33 -2.84
N TRP A 35 -11.13 2.51 -1.79
CA TRP A 35 -11.26 1.06 -1.90
C TRP A 35 -12.31 0.56 -0.91
N SER A 36 -13.16 -0.37 -1.38
CA SER A 36 -14.04 -1.15 -0.51
C SER A 36 -13.35 -2.46 -0.16
N MET A 37 -12.97 -2.63 1.11
CA MET A 37 -12.13 -3.74 1.55
C MET A 37 -12.57 -4.29 2.92
N GLY A 38 -12.04 -5.46 3.30
CA GLY A 38 -12.26 -6.03 4.62
C GLY A 38 -11.64 -5.18 5.74
N LYS A 39 -12.19 -5.28 6.97
CA LYS A 39 -11.81 -4.44 8.10
C LYS A 39 -10.30 -4.43 8.39
N LYS A 40 -9.65 -5.60 8.37
CA LYS A 40 -8.21 -5.74 8.67
C LYS A 40 -7.34 -4.94 7.71
N ILE A 41 -7.51 -5.13 6.40
CA ILE A 41 -6.72 -4.41 5.38
C ILE A 41 -7.06 -2.91 5.37
N THR A 42 -8.29 -2.53 5.72
CA THR A 42 -8.66 -1.12 5.88
C THR A 42 -7.89 -0.45 7.03
N VAL A 43 -7.78 -1.11 8.19
CA VAL A 43 -6.96 -0.62 9.31
C VAL A 43 -5.46 -0.62 8.95
N ASP A 44 -4.96 -1.67 8.31
CA ASP A 44 -3.57 -1.71 7.84
C ASP A 44 -3.24 -0.59 6.84
N SER A 45 -4.21 -0.20 6.00
CA SER A 45 -4.08 0.95 5.10
C SER A 45 -4.02 2.26 5.88
N ALA A 46 -4.84 2.41 6.93
CA ALA A 46 -4.83 3.58 7.79
C ALA A 46 -3.51 3.74 8.58
N THR A 47 -2.88 2.65 9.02
CA THR A 47 -1.58 2.64 9.73
C THR A 47 -0.37 2.63 8.80
N LEU A 48 -0.59 2.45 7.48
CA LEU A 48 0.40 2.12 6.47
C LEU A 48 1.19 0.82 6.75
N VAL A 49 0.72 -0.04 7.66
CA VAL A 49 1.26 -1.41 7.81
C VAL A 49 1.02 -2.22 6.54
N ASN A 50 -0.09 -1.98 5.82
CA ASN A 50 -0.34 -2.61 4.52
C ASN A 50 0.83 -2.36 3.56
N LYS A 51 1.31 -1.10 3.50
CA LYS A 51 2.45 -0.73 2.66
C LYS A 51 3.76 -1.34 3.16
N GLY A 52 3.91 -1.49 4.48
CA GLY A 52 5.01 -2.23 5.09
C GLY A 52 5.04 -3.70 4.66
N LEU A 53 3.89 -4.38 4.70
CA LEU A 53 3.76 -5.77 4.26
C LEU A 53 4.05 -5.92 2.76
N GLU A 54 3.57 -4.99 1.92
CA GLU A 54 3.87 -4.97 0.48
C GLU A 54 5.38 -4.76 0.18
N ILE A 55 6.13 -4.05 1.02
CA ILE A 55 7.60 -3.96 0.89
C ILE A 55 8.25 -5.33 1.11
N ILE A 56 7.81 -6.07 2.14
CA ILE A 56 8.30 -7.42 2.41
C ILE A 56 7.91 -8.35 1.26
N GLU A 57 6.67 -8.28 0.79
CA GLU A 57 6.19 -9.05 -0.36
C GLU A 57 7.03 -8.77 -1.62
N ALA A 58 7.32 -7.52 -1.92
CA ALA A 58 8.14 -7.14 -3.07
C ALA A 58 9.58 -7.69 -3.00
N HIS A 59 10.15 -7.75 -1.79
CA HIS A 59 11.44 -8.42 -1.58
C HIS A 59 11.36 -9.90 -1.92
N GLU A 60 10.38 -10.61 -1.38
CA GLU A 60 10.22 -12.06 -1.55
C GLU A 60 9.85 -12.45 -3.00
N LEU A 61 8.93 -11.71 -3.64
CA LEU A 61 8.43 -12.03 -4.98
C LEU A 61 9.41 -11.67 -6.09
N PHE A 62 10.14 -10.55 -5.95
CA PHE A 62 10.92 -9.97 -7.05
C PHE A 62 12.41 -9.83 -6.74
N GLY A 63 12.85 -10.12 -5.51
CA GLY A 63 14.26 -10.09 -5.11
C GLY A 63 14.86 -8.69 -4.97
N PHE A 64 14.04 -7.63 -4.87
CA PHE A 64 14.57 -6.29 -4.60
C PHE A 64 15.11 -6.20 -3.17
N SER A 65 16.30 -5.63 -2.98
CA SER A 65 16.75 -5.27 -1.62
C SER A 65 15.81 -4.23 -1.02
N TYR A 66 15.66 -4.20 0.31
CA TYR A 66 14.80 -3.22 0.99
C TYR A 66 15.17 -1.76 0.63
N ASP A 67 16.47 -1.47 0.48
CA ASP A 67 16.96 -0.13 0.09
C ASP A 67 16.63 0.23 -1.36
N SER A 68 16.23 -0.74 -2.18
CA SER A 68 15.81 -0.57 -3.58
C SER A 68 14.28 -0.56 -3.75
N ILE A 69 13.53 -0.46 -2.66
CA ILE A 69 12.07 -0.34 -2.68
C ILE A 69 11.72 1.01 -2.07
N ASP A 70 11.11 1.90 -2.84
CA ASP A 70 10.60 3.18 -2.39
C ASP A 70 9.09 3.13 -2.19
N THR A 71 8.58 4.02 -1.33
CA THR A 71 7.14 4.19 -1.11
C THR A 71 6.76 5.65 -1.24
N ILE A 72 5.67 5.92 -1.94
CA ILE A 72 5.19 7.29 -2.20
C ILE A 72 3.67 7.36 -2.08
N LEU A 73 3.14 8.45 -1.55
CA LEU A 73 1.70 8.68 -1.56
C LEU A 73 1.26 9.03 -2.98
N HIS A 74 0.21 8.37 -3.43
CA HIS A 74 -0.52 8.68 -4.65
C HIS A 74 -2.03 8.57 -4.35
N PRO A 75 -2.64 9.66 -3.86
CA PRO A 75 -4.02 9.65 -3.34
C PRO A 75 -5.07 9.23 -4.37
N GLN A 76 -4.81 9.46 -5.66
CA GLN A 76 -5.74 9.13 -6.74
C GLN A 76 -5.74 7.62 -7.04
N SER A 77 -4.70 6.88 -6.63
CA SER A 77 -4.58 5.42 -6.83
C SER A 77 -4.74 4.97 -8.29
N ILE A 78 -4.33 5.80 -9.25
CA ILE A 78 -4.36 5.48 -10.69
C ILE A 78 -3.04 4.86 -11.14
N VAL A 79 -1.92 5.38 -10.63
CA VAL A 79 -0.60 4.74 -10.74
C VAL A 79 -0.48 3.70 -9.63
N HIS A 80 -0.54 2.42 -9.98
CA HIS A 80 -0.60 1.32 -9.00
C HIS A 80 0.76 0.93 -8.44
N SER A 81 1.83 1.08 -9.23
CA SER A 81 3.25 0.99 -8.84
C SER A 81 4.12 1.27 -10.06
N MET A 82 5.42 1.46 -9.83
CA MET A 82 6.39 1.78 -10.88
C MET A 82 7.71 1.02 -10.69
N VAL A 83 8.44 0.81 -11.78
CA VAL A 83 9.77 0.20 -11.78
C VAL A 83 10.75 1.13 -12.50
N GLU A 84 11.85 1.47 -11.84
CA GLU A 84 13.00 2.17 -12.45
C GLU A 84 14.02 1.17 -12.99
N TYR A 85 14.49 1.42 -14.20
CA TYR A 85 15.52 0.65 -14.88
C TYR A 85 16.91 1.28 -14.74
N GLN A 86 17.94 0.59 -15.21
CA GLN A 86 19.34 1.03 -15.04
C GLN A 86 19.66 2.32 -15.83
N ASP A 87 18.90 2.60 -16.88
CA ASP A 87 18.96 3.84 -17.67
C ASP A 87 18.13 4.98 -17.06
N HIS A 88 17.61 4.80 -15.85
CA HIS A 88 16.73 5.73 -15.13
C HIS A 88 15.34 5.92 -15.75
N SER A 89 14.98 5.15 -16.78
CA SER A 89 13.60 5.13 -17.27
C SER A 89 12.69 4.48 -16.24
N ILE A 90 11.47 5.00 -16.12
CA ILE A 90 10.46 4.49 -15.21
C ILE A 90 9.28 3.96 -16.03
N MET A 91 8.90 2.71 -15.79
CA MET A 91 7.65 2.15 -16.29
C MET A 91 6.63 2.11 -15.15
N ALA A 92 5.46 2.65 -15.41
CA ALA A 92 4.33 2.67 -14.49
C ALA A 92 3.21 1.78 -15.03
N GLN A 93 2.53 1.05 -14.16
CA GLN A 93 1.23 0.48 -14.50
C GLN A 93 0.13 1.41 -14.01
N MET A 94 -0.74 1.82 -14.94
CA MET A 94 -1.87 2.70 -14.69
C MET A 94 -3.18 1.99 -15.05
N GLY A 95 -4.25 2.31 -14.33
CA GLY A 95 -5.58 1.82 -14.64
C GLY A 95 -6.61 2.25 -13.60
N VAL A 96 -7.88 1.94 -13.87
CA VAL A 96 -8.95 2.12 -12.89
C VAL A 96 -8.66 1.32 -11.61
N THR A 97 -9.09 1.86 -10.48
CA THR A 97 -8.92 1.31 -9.13
C THR A 97 -9.87 0.13 -8.90
N ASP A 98 -9.62 -1.00 -9.56
CA ASP A 98 -10.44 -2.21 -9.46
C ASP A 98 -9.60 -3.50 -9.51
N MET A 99 -9.79 -4.38 -8.51
CA MET A 99 -9.07 -5.65 -8.38
C MET A 99 -9.31 -6.64 -9.53
N LYS A 100 -10.39 -6.48 -10.31
CA LYS A 100 -10.65 -7.33 -11.50
C LYS A 100 -9.50 -7.24 -12.51
N LEU A 101 -8.81 -6.10 -12.60
CA LEU A 101 -7.70 -5.91 -13.53
C LEU A 101 -6.48 -6.79 -13.17
N PRO A 102 -5.88 -6.69 -11.97
CA PRO A 102 -4.76 -7.56 -11.60
C PRO A 102 -5.16 -9.03 -11.52
N ILE A 103 -6.38 -9.35 -11.04
CA ILE A 103 -6.87 -10.74 -10.99
C ILE A 103 -6.95 -11.34 -12.40
N GLN A 104 -7.54 -10.64 -13.37
CA GLN A 104 -7.58 -11.11 -14.75
C GLN A 104 -6.17 -11.32 -15.32
N TYR A 105 -5.24 -10.41 -15.04
CA TYR A 105 -3.89 -10.52 -15.54
C TYR A 105 -3.14 -11.75 -14.98
N ALA A 106 -3.33 -12.07 -13.70
CA ALA A 106 -2.77 -13.28 -13.09
C ALA A 106 -3.19 -14.57 -13.81
N PHE A 107 -4.43 -14.65 -14.32
CA PHE A 107 -4.92 -15.81 -15.08
C PHE A 107 -4.56 -15.80 -16.57
N SER A 108 -4.29 -14.62 -17.15
CA SER A 108 -4.09 -14.45 -18.59
C SER A 108 -2.64 -14.25 -19.00
N TYR A 109 -1.73 -14.00 -18.06
CA TYR A 109 -0.31 -13.81 -18.32
C TYR A 109 0.26 -14.93 -19.21
N PRO A 110 1.09 -14.61 -20.22
CA PRO A 110 1.57 -13.27 -20.60
C PRO A 110 0.64 -12.49 -21.53
N LYS A 111 -0.51 -13.07 -21.89
CA LYS A 111 -1.48 -12.44 -22.80
C LYS A 111 -2.33 -11.41 -22.05
N ARG A 112 -2.97 -10.52 -22.80
CA ARG A 112 -4.00 -9.62 -22.30
C ARG A 112 -5.32 -9.97 -22.98
N LEU A 113 -6.34 -10.22 -22.18
CA LEU A 113 -7.71 -10.44 -22.64
C LEU A 113 -8.49 -9.13 -22.56
N GLU A 114 -9.50 -8.99 -23.41
CA GLU A 114 -10.49 -7.93 -23.28
C GLU A 114 -11.20 -8.04 -21.92
N ASN A 115 -11.45 -6.91 -21.27
CA ASN A 115 -12.22 -6.87 -20.03
C ASN A 115 -13.58 -6.19 -20.29
N PRO A 116 -14.69 -6.96 -20.36
CA PRO A 116 -15.99 -6.41 -20.69
C PRO A 116 -16.69 -5.69 -19.53
N VAL A 117 -16.11 -5.72 -18.33
CA VAL A 117 -16.72 -5.18 -17.09
C VAL A 117 -16.08 -3.87 -16.66
N LEU A 118 -14.79 -3.68 -16.93
CA LEU A 118 -14.05 -2.49 -16.53
C LEU A 118 -14.21 -1.38 -17.56
N GLU A 119 -14.54 -0.18 -17.07
CA GLU A 119 -14.46 1.03 -17.88
C GLU A 119 -13.00 1.39 -18.17
N ALA A 120 -12.76 1.92 -19.37
CA ALA A 120 -11.46 2.49 -19.71
C ALA A 120 -11.15 3.69 -18.81
N LEU A 121 -9.87 3.85 -18.44
CA LEU A 121 -9.43 5.02 -17.68
C LEU A 121 -9.63 6.29 -18.52
N ASP A 122 -10.46 7.19 -18.01
CA ASP A 122 -10.71 8.50 -18.63
C ASP A 122 -9.82 9.57 -17.98
N PHE A 123 -8.76 9.96 -18.67
CA PHE A 123 -7.82 10.99 -18.20
C PHE A 123 -8.48 12.36 -18.00
N THR A 124 -9.61 12.64 -18.67
CA THR A 124 -10.32 13.91 -18.48
C THR A 124 -10.96 14.02 -17.09
N LYS A 125 -11.17 12.89 -16.41
CA LYS A 125 -11.64 12.81 -15.02
C LYS A 125 -10.49 12.87 -14.00
N TYR A 126 -9.25 12.64 -14.43
CA TYR A 126 -8.04 12.59 -13.60
C TYR A 126 -6.97 13.55 -14.15
N LEU A 127 -7.32 14.83 -14.21
CA LEU A 127 -6.44 15.89 -14.73
C LEU A 127 -5.20 16.13 -13.86
N GLU A 128 -5.29 15.78 -12.58
CA GLU A 128 -4.21 15.92 -11.62
C GLU A 128 -3.89 14.58 -10.96
N MET A 129 -2.60 14.23 -10.97
CA MET A 129 -2.05 13.09 -10.26
C MET A 129 -0.92 13.61 -9.38
N THR A 130 -1.12 13.53 -8.07
CA THR A 130 -0.15 14.03 -7.09
C THR A 130 0.67 12.89 -6.53
N PHE A 131 1.91 13.24 -6.18
CA PHE A 131 2.84 12.36 -5.49
C PHE A 131 3.43 13.12 -4.30
N GLU A 132 3.35 12.52 -3.12
CA GLU A 132 3.77 13.15 -1.87
C GLU A 132 4.63 12.19 -1.04
N PRO A 133 5.61 12.69 -0.26
CA PRO A 133 6.37 11.84 0.65
C PRO A 133 5.47 11.30 1.76
N ILE A 134 5.74 10.07 2.20
CA ILE A 134 5.08 9.48 3.38
C ILE A 134 5.78 9.99 4.64
N ASN A 135 5.01 10.51 5.59
CA ASN A 135 5.53 10.86 6.92
C ASN A 135 5.69 9.60 7.77
N THR A 136 6.92 9.06 7.80
CA THR A 136 7.27 7.84 8.53
C THR A 136 7.46 8.04 10.03
N GLU A 137 7.51 9.29 10.51
CA GLU A 137 7.51 9.59 11.95
C GLU A 137 6.10 9.45 12.54
N VAL A 138 5.08 9.79 11.76
CA VAL A 138 3.66 9.61 12.12
C VAL A 138 3.22 8.17 11.87
N PHE A 139 3.53 7.62 10.70
CA PHE A 139 3.10 6.28 10.31
C PHE A 139 4.27 5.29 10.36
N GLN A 140 4.39 4.60 11.50
CA GLN A 140 5.53 3.72 11.78
C GLN A 140 5.44 2.33 11.12
N GLY A 141 4.32 1.98 10.48
CA GLY A 141 4.14 0.67 9.83
C GLY A 141 5.23 0.34 8.80
N ILE A 142 5.65 1.32 8.00
CA ILE A 142 6.71 1.16 6.98
C ILE A 142 8.09 0.98 7.64
N PRO A 143 8.56 1.87 8.54
CA PRO A 143 9.82 1.65 9.26
C PRO A 143 9.91 0.31 9.99
N LEU A 144 8.83 -0.11 10.66
CA LEU A 144 8.79 -1.38 11.39
C LEU A 144 8.89 -2.58 10.44
N ALA A 145 8.17 -2.56 9.32
CA ALA A 145 8.25 -3.62 8.32
C ALA A 145 9.64 -3.70 7.68
N ARG A 146 10.26 -2.57 7.33
CA ARG A 146 11.65 -2.55 6.82
C ARG A 146 12.63 -3.13 7.83
N LYS A 147 12.50 -2.77 9.10
CA LYS A 147 13.34 -3.32 10.17
C LYS A 147 13.15 -4.83 10.30
N ALA A 148 11.90 -5.31 10.31
CA ALA A 148 11.60 -6.73 10.40
C ALA A 148 12.15 -7.50 9.18
N GLY A 149 11.96 -6.95 7.99
CA GLY A 149 12.50 -7.46 6.73
C GLY A 149 14.03 -7.56 6.75
N SER A 150 14.73 -6.47 7.06
CA SER A 150 16.19 -6.44 7.06
C SER A 150 16.84 -7.32 8.13
N LEU A 151 16.14 -7.58 9.25
CA LEU A 151 16.59 -8.57 10.23
C LEU A 151 16.49 -10.01 9.69
N GLY A 152 15.59 -10.25 8.74
CA GLY A 152 15.38 -11.54 8.09
C GLY A 152 14.94 -12.64 9.05
N GLY A 153 15.20 -13.89 8.64
CA GLY A 153 14.80 -15.08 9.42
C GLY A 153 13.30 -15.11 9.67
N SER A 154 12.90 -15.27 10.94
CA SER A 154 11.49 -15.30 11.31
C SER A 154 10.88 -13.92 11.61
N MET A 155 11.64 -12.82 11.48
CA MET A 155 11.15 -11.51 11.90
C MET A 155 9.97 -10.96 11.08
N PRO A 156 9.90 -11.16 9.74
CA PRO A 156 8.69 -10.83 8.98
C PRO A 156 7.43 -11.55 9.48
N ILE A 157 7.57 -12.82 9.89
CA ILE A 157 6.48 -13.63 10.44
C ILE A 157 6.01 -13.03 11.77
N VAL A 158 6.95 -12.70 12.66
CA VAL A 158 6.65 -12.05 13.95
C VAL A 158 5.95 -10.71 13.74
N PHE A 159 6.41 -9.91 12.77
CA PHE A 159 5.78 -8.63 12.44
C PHE A 159 4.33 -8.81 11.98
N ASN A 160 4.07 -9.74 11.03
CA ASN A 160 2.72 -10.02 10.58
C ASN A 160 1.81 -10.51 11.72
N ALA A 161 2.27 -11.49 12.50
CA ALA A 161 1.49 -12.05 13.59
C ALA A 161 1.17 -11.02 14.69
N ALA A 162 2.15 -10.18 15.06
CA ALA A 162 1.93 -9.10 16.02
C ALA A 162 0.91 -8.08 15.47
N ASN A 163 1.00 -7.73 14.19
CA ASN A 163 0.06 -6.82 13.56
C ASN A 163 -1.37 -7.38 13.54
N GLU A 164 -1.56 -8.66 13.21
CA GLU A 164 -2.90 -9.28 13.23
C GLU A 164 -3.57 -9.16 14.60
N ILE A 165 -2.83 -9.39 15.68
CA ILE A 165 -3.35 -9.26 17.04
C ILE A 165 -3.58 -7.80 17.41
N ALA A 166 -2.67 -6.89 17.04
CA ALA A 166 -2.83 -5.46 17.30
C ALA A 166 -4.09 -4.90 16.62
N VAL A 167 -4.31 -5.23 15.34
CA VAL A 167 -5.49 -4.82 14.58
C VAL A 167 -6.76 -5.43 15.16
N ASP A 168 -6.76 -6.71 15.55
CA ASP A 168 -7.92 -7.32 16.21
C ASP A 168 -8.28 -6.60 17.53
N TYR A 169 -7.27 -6.18 18.30
CA TYR A 169 -7.50 -5.48 19.57
C TYR A 169 -7.98 -4.05 19.35
N PHE A 170 -7.43 -3.34 18.36
CA PHE A 170 -7.95 -2.04 17.94
C PHE A 170 -9.39 -2.13 17.46
N LEU A 171 -9.72 -3.09 16.58
CA LEU A 171 -11.08 -3.34 16.08
C LEU A 171 -12.10 -3.71 17.16
N LYS A 172 -11.62 -4.23 18.31
CA LYS A 172 -12.42 -4.54 19.50
C LYS A 172 -12.39 -3.41 20.54
N GLU A 173 -11.86 -2.24 20.17
CA GLU A 173 -11.72 -1.06 21.04
C GLU A 173 -10.98 -1.35 22.34
N LYS A 174 -10.01 -2.27 22.30
CA LYS A 174 -9.17 -2.62 23.45
C LYS A 174 -7.88 -1.81 23.52
N TYR A 175 -7.41 -1.32 22.38
CA TYR A 175 -6.23 -0.47 22.23
C TYR A 175 -6.58 0.74 21.36
N ASP A 176 -5.87 1.83 21.62
CA ASP A 176 -5.87 3.01 20.77
C ASP A 176 -5.10 2.75 19.46
N PHE A 177 -5.16 3.71 18.53
CA PHE A 177 -4.55 3.63 17.21
C PHE A 177 -3.01 3.65 17.22
#